data_AF-A0A9P5UFD3-F1
#
_entry.id   AF-A0A9P5UFD3-F1
#
_cell.length_a   1.000
_cell.length_b   1.000
_cell.length_c   1.000
_cell.angle_alpha   90.00
_cell.angle_beta   90.00
_cell.angle_gamma   90.00
#
_symmetry.space_group_name_H-M   'P 1'
#
loop_
_entity.id
_entity.type
_entity.pdbx_description
1 polymer ?
#
loop_
_entity_poly.entity_id
_entity_poly.type
_entity_poly.pdbx_seq_one_letter_code
_entity_poly.pdbx_strand_id
1 'polypeptide(L)'
;MAPAYGSYSDGWSADWEHWDMLLSIYWTSPQYLMLPQIEMVVNLLFGIPGETRPIVYREDCFVFTMVDRPSEFYLLQWEGPNLSKIRNAATESSVVELLSDTDDLDLEVLEVSEEGAVALQRIMDRDSTVIPELEKFLGYVPQHTELSEERPDIYQEELEKMTEDERIAETQRLMQALEERSPEFKAASEAWDKGMEETNISPDQVDPEVLERHLEDLGLKGQLGELEKMVDNVTEELDQLEALQLKGLENRSLILISRFSWTKKMTTMCGLAYRSKMIRSRKRAGSMDLELGL
;
A
#
# COMPACT_ATOMS: atom_id res chain seq x y z
N MET A 1 2.71 -30.69 7.01
CA MET A 1 3.11 -30.77 8.43
C MET A 1 4.45 -30.06 8.54
N ALA A 2 4.45 -28.82 9.03
CA ALA A 2 5.69 -28.11 9.32
C ALA A 2 6.33 -28.75 10.56
N PRO A 3 7.65 -28.99 10.58
CA PRO A 3 8.33 -29.52 11.76
C PRO A 3 8.17 -28.52 12.92
N ALA A 4 7.96 -29.04 14.13
CA ALA A 4 7.97 -28.24 15.34
C ALA A 4 9.41 -27.74 15.57
N TYR A 5 9.70 -26.51 15.13
CA TYR A 5 10.97 -25.86 15.38
C TYR A 5 11.11 -25.63 16.89
N GLY A 6 12.21 -26.13 17.47
CA GLY A 6 12.55 -25.87 18.87
C GLY A 6 12.67 -24.36 19.12
N SER A 7 12.36 -23.93 20.34
CA SER A 7 12.51 -22.53 20.73
C SER A 7 13.92 -22.05 20.41
N TYR A 8 14.05 -21.11 19.47
CA TYR A 8 15.31 -20.43 19.20
C TYR A 8 15.78 -19.75 20.50
N SER A 9 17.03 -19.97 20.89
CA SER A 9 17.51 -19.66 22.25
C SER A 9 17.67 -18.16 22.56
N ASP A 10 17.66 -17.28 21.56
CA ASP A 10 18.05 -15.86 21.74
C ASP A 10 17.10 -14.85 21.09
N GLY A 11 15.79 -15.12 21.16
CA GLY A 11 14.76 -14.18 20.65
C GLY A 11 14.63 -14.14 19.12
N TRP A 12 15.29 -15.07 18.41
CA TRP A 12 15.05 -15.29 16.99
C TRP A 12 13.70 -15.98 16.77
N SER A 13 13.04 -15.65 15.68
CA SER A 13 11.75 -16.23 15.31
C SER A 13 11.62 -16.34 13.79
N ALA A 14 10.89 -17.36 13.33
CA ALA A 14 10.41 -17.50 11.96
C ALA A 14 8.90 -17.23 11.85
N ASP A 15 8.26 -16.87 12.96
CA ASP A 15 6.84 -16.57 13.04
C ASP A 15 6.59 -15.11 12.64
N TRP A 16 6.62 -14.87 11.33
CA TRP A 16 6.55 -13.55 10.73
C TRP A 16 5.26 -12.78 11.04
N GLU A 17 4.20 -13.47 11.49
CA GLU A 17 2.95 -12.82 11.93
C GLU A 17 3.18 -11.95 13.17
N HIS A 18 4.22 -12.24 13.95
CA HIS A 18 4.58 -11.52 15.18
C HIS A 18 5.66 -10.46 14.97
N TRP A 19 6.12 -10.23 13.73
CA TRP A 19 7.09 -9.19 13.45
C TRP A 19 6.40 -7.96 12.85
N ASP A 20 6.11 -6.98 13.72
CA ASP A 20 5.42 -5.73 13.34
C ASP A 20 6.10 -4.97 12.18
N MET A 21 7.40 -5.18 12.00
CA MET A 21 8.21 -4.52 10.98
C MET A 21 8.13 -5.17 9.59
N LEU A 22 7.70 -6.44 9.48
CA LEU A 22 7.73 -7.18 8.21
C LEU A 22 7.04 -6.41 7.09
N LEU A 23 5.81 -5.99 7.36
CA LEU A 23 5.02 -5.28 6.36
C LEU A 23 5.70 -3.96 6.01
N SER A 24 6.23 -3.20 6.97
CA SER A 24 6.86 -1.91 6.69
C SER A 24 8.09 -2.04 5.77
N ILE A 25 8.84 -3.13 5.88
CA ILE A 25 10.08 -3.38 5.14
C ILE A 25 9.79 -3.82 3.70
N TYR A 26 8.77 -4.64 3.50
CA TYR A 26 8.33 -5.11 2.18
C TYR A 26 7.28 -4.22 1.53
N TRP A 27 6.80 -3.18 2.22
CA TRP A 27 5.89 -2.20 1.64
C TRP A 27 6.64 -1.13 0.86
N THR A 28 5.98 -0.62 -0.17
CA THR A 28 6.50 0.48 -0.99
C THR A 28 6.69 1.73 -0.14
N SER A 29 7.90 2.29 -0.19
CA SER A 29 8.25 3.56 0.40
C SER A 29 7.34 4.68 -0.17
N PRO A 30 6.85 5.61 0.66
CA PRO A 30 6.04 6.75 0.19
C PRO A 30 6.90 7.83 -0.47
N GLN A 31 8.07 7.48 -1.00
CA GLN A 31 8.94 8.42 -1.69
C GLN A 31 8.58 8.50 -3.17
N TYR A 32 9.34 9.28 -3.94
CA TYR A 32 9.11 9.52 -5.37
C TYR A 32 8.85 8.27 -6.22
N LEU A 33 9.43 7.12 -5.84
CA LEU A 33 9.25 5.84 -6.51
C LEU A 33 8.64 4.81 -5.56
N MET A 34 7.70 4.02 -6.07
CA MET A 34 7.04 2.93 -5.34
C MET A 34 7.97 1.73 -5.19
N LEU A 35 9.00 1.86 -4.36
CA LEU A 35 10.02 0.84 -4.11
C LEU A 35 9.87 0.27 -2.70
N PRO A 36 9.85 -1.06 -2.52
CA PRO A 36 9.96 -1.67 -1.20
C PRO A 36 11.19 -1.15 -0.44
N GLN A 37 11.07 -0.85 0.86
CA GLN A 37 12.19 -0.33 1.65
C GLN A 37 13.38 -1.29 1.64
N ILE A 38 13.12 -2.61 1.66
CA ILE A 38 14.18 -3.61 1.58
C ILE A 38 14.98 -3.53 0.29
N GLU A 39 14.33 -3.27 -0.84
CA GLU A 39 15.01 -3.13 -2.13
C GLU A 39 15.83 -1.84 -2.19
N MET A 40 15.32 -0.76 -1.60
CA MET A 40 16.10 0.48 -1.47
C MET A 40 17.39 0.28 -0.68
N VAL A 41 17.37 -0.54 0.37
CA VAL A 41 18.55 -0.83 1.18
C VAL A 41 19.43 -1.87 0.47
N VAL A 42 18.92 -3.06 0.17
CA VAL A 42 19.73 -4.18 -0.31
C VAL A 42 20.15 -3.99 -1.77
N ASN A 43 19.19 -3.70 -2.64
CA ASN A 43 19.44 -3.68 -4.09
C ASN A 43 20.10 -2.38 -4.54
N LEU A 44 19.70 -1.25 -3.93
CA LEU A 44 20.28 0.05 -4.25
C LEU A 44 21.45 0.39 -3.33
N LEU A 45 21.24 0.63 -2.03
CA LEU A 45 22.30 1.12 -1.13
C LEU A 45 23.52 0.18 -1.09
N PHE A 46 23.31 -1.12 -1.02
CA PHE A 46 24.39 -2.12 -1.01
C PHE A 46 24.71 -2.72 -2.37
N GLY A 47 23.96 -2.38 -3.43
CA GLY A 47 24.22 -2.86 -4.79
C GLY A 47 24.09 -4.39 -4.95
N ILE A 48 23.21 -5.04 -4.19
CA ILE A 48 23.00 -6.49 -4.22
C ILE A 48 21.74 -6.81 -5.02
N PRO A 49 21.83 -7.12 -6.32
CA PRO A 49 20.63 -7.32 -7.15
C PRO A 49 19.89 -8.62 -6.80
N GLY A 50 18.57 -8.57 -6.88
CA GLY A 50 17.68 -9.73 -6.80
C GLY A 50 16.52 -9.56 -5.81
N GLU A 51 15.67 -10.58 -5.72
CA GLU A 51 14.57 -10.63 -4.77
C GLU A 51 15.07 -11.16 -3.41
N THR A 52 14.69 -10.49 -2.32
CA THR A 52 15.04 -10.94 -0.96
C THR A 52 13.99 -11.91 -0.42
N ARG A 53 14.44 -13.00 0.19
CA ARG A 53 13.59 -13.96 0.90
C ARG A 53 13.95 -13.99 2.38
N PRO A 54 13.05 -13.54 3.27
CA PRO A 54 13.33 -13.50 4.70
C PRO A 54 13.36 -14.93 5.28
N ILE A 55 14.23 -15.17 6.27
CA ILE A 55 14.45 -16.50 6.89
C ILE A 55 14.04 -16.50 8.37
N VAL A 56 14.67 -15.63 9.17
CA VAL A 56 14.36 -15.44 10.60
C VAL A 56 14.61 -13.99 11.00
N TYR A 57 13.97 -13.53 12.07
CA TYR A 57 14.13 -12.18 12.61
C TYR A 57 14.34 -12.18 14.12
N ARG A 58 14.86 -11.07 14.61
CA ARG A 58 14.94 -10.64 16.01
C ARG A 58 14.51 -9.17 16.06
N GLU A 59 14.20 -8.63 17.24
CA GLU A 59 13.59 -7.30 17.43
C GLU A 59 14.13 -6.19 16.50
N ASP A 60 15.45 -6.13 16.32
CA ASP A 60 16.19 -5.07 15.60
C ASP A 60 16.86 -5.52 14.30
N CYS A 61 16.79 -6.80 13.95
CA CYS A 61 17.50 -7.34 12.81
C CYS A 61 16.80 -8.55 12.19
N PHE A 62 17.12 -8.85 10.93
CA PHE A 62 16.64 -10.07 10.32
C PHE A 62 17.65 -10.65 9.34
N VAL A 63 17.53 -11.95 9.14
CA VAL A 63 18.33 -12.73 8.23
C VAL A 63 17.51 -13.09 7.01
N PHE A 64 18.10 -12.91 5.84
CA PHE A 64 17.49 -13.22 4.56
C PHE A 64 18.49 -13.83 3.59
N THR A 65 17.99 -14.34 2.48
CA THR A 65 18.78 -14.78 1.32
C THR A 65 18.26 -14.12 0.06
N MET A 66 19.04 -14.17 -1.03
CA MET A 66 18.56 -13.75 -2.34
C MET A 66 17.98 -14.97 -3.05
N VAL A 67 16.82 -14.84 -3.70
CA VAL A 67 16.15 -15.95 -4.40
C VAL A 67 17.07 -16.62 -5.42
N ASP A 68 17.86 -15.82 -6.17
CA ASP A 68 18.80 -16.32 -7.17
C ASP A 68 20.12 -16.86 -6.59
N ARG A 69 20.38 -16.59 -5.31
CA ARG A 69 21.63 -16.97 -4.61
C ARG A 69 21.31 -17.59 -3.24
N PRO A 70 20.63 -18.75 -3.20
CA PRO A 70 20.12 -19.36 -1.96
C PRO A 70 21.20 -19.88 -1.02
N SER A 71 22.47 -19.83 -1.42
CA SER A 71 23.64 -20.17 -0.60
C SER A 71 24.30 -18.94 0.05
N GLU A 72 23.80 -17.74 -0.23
CA GLU A 72 24.29 -16.49 0.38
C GLU A 72 23.27 -15.99 1.39
N PHE A 73 23.73 -15.73 2.61
CA PHE A 73 22.90 -15.28 3.72
C PHE A 73 23.39 -13.94 4.23
N TYR A 74 22.43 -13.08 4.56
CA TYR A 74 22.68 -11.70 4.93
C TYR A 74 21.93 -11.37 6.21
N LEU A 75 22.56 -10.60 7.08
CA LEU A 75 21.99 -10.05 8.29
C LEU A 75 21.87 -8.54 8.12
N LEU A 76 20.65 -8.02 8.20
CA LEU A 76 20.36 -6.59 8.17
C LEU A 76 19.98 -6.10 9.57
N GLN A 77 20.70 -5.10 10.07
CA GLN A 77 20.38 -4.39 11.31
C GLN A 77 19.66 -3.08 10.99
N TRP A 78 18.62 -2.72 11.74
CA TRP A 78 17.79 -1.56 11.42
C TRP A 78 18.17 -0.27 12.16
N GLU A 79 18.75 -0.36 13.37
CA GLU A 79 19.15 0.83 14.15
C GLU A 79 20.30 1.65 13.52
N GLY A 80 20.97 1.06 12.53
CA GLY A 80 21.82 1.72 11.56
C GLY A 80 21.92 0.73 10.40
N PRO A 81 21.69 1.14 9.14
CA PRO A 81 21.58 0.21 8.01
C PRO A 81 22.93 -0.46 7.76
N ASN A 82 23.22 -1.48 8.56
CA ASN A 82 24.42 -2.27 8.53
C ASN A 82 24.00 -3.61 7.94
N LEU A 83 24.50 -3.88 6.74
CA LEU A 83 24.30 -5.15 6.09
C LEU A 83 25.58 -5.96 6.23
N SER A 84 25.45 -7.19 6.72
CA SER A 84 26.58 -8.11 6.84
C SER A 84 26.27 -9.42 6.11
N LYS A 85 27.27 -10.00 5.45
CA LYS A 85 27.20 -11.34 4.87
C LYS A 85 27.66 -12.37 5.89
N ILE A 86 26.89 -13.44 6.07
CA ILE A 86 27.24 -14.56 6.96
C ILE A 86 28.15 -15.52 6.18
N ARG A 87 29.44 -15.58 6.53
CA ARG A 87 30.48 -16.28 5.75
C ARG A 87 30.54 -17.78 6.00
N ASN A 88 30.20 -18.22 7.20
CA ASN A 88 30.31 -19.61 7.63
C ASN A 88 28.99 -20.40 7.52
N ALA A 89 28.01 -19.89 6.77
CA ALA A 89 26.75 -20.57 6.49
C ALA A 89 26.60 -20.87 5.00
N ALA A 90 26.23 -22.12 4.66
CA ALA A 90 25.99 -22.56 3.28
C ALA A 90 24.53 -22.99 3.03
N THR A 91 23.77 -23.20 4.10
CA THR A 91 22.36 -23.63 4.06
C THR A 91 21.54 -22.89 5.10
N GLU A 92 20.23 -22.81 4.89
CA GLU A 92 19.31 -22.20 5.85
C GLU A 92 19.36 -22.89 7.23
N SER A 93 19.47 -24.22 7.27
CA SER A 93 19.66 -24.98 8.51
C SER A 93 20.94 -24.56 9.25
N SER A 94 22.06 -24.42 8.53
CA SER A 94 23.32 -23.98 9.15
C SER A 94 23.24 -22.55 9.70
N VAL A 95 22.47 -21.66 9.04
CA VAL A 95 22.23 -20.32 9.58
C VAL A 95 21.49 -20.41 10.90
N VAL A 96 20.39 -21.16 10.96
CA VAL A 96 19.58 -21.32 12.17
C VAL A 96 20.39 -21.92 13.33
N GLU A 97 21.25 -22.90 13.04
CA GLU A 97 22.16 -23.48 14.02
C GLU A 97 23.16 -22.43 14.55
N LEU A 98 23.78 -21.64 13.67
CA LEU A 98 24.70 -20.56 14.06
C LEU A 98 24.02 -19.44 14.84
N LEU A 99 22.74 -19.15 14.58
CA LEU A 99 22.00 -18.13 15.33
C LEU A 99 21.64 -18.54 16.77
N SER A 100 21.83 -19.82 17.12
CA SER A 100 21.68 -20.32 18.48
C SER A 100 22.92 -20.04 19.35
N ASP A 101 24.06 -19.72 18.73
CA ASP A 101 25.31 -19.31 19.39
C ASP A 101 25.93 -18.13 18.63
N THR A 102 25.54 -16.91 19.00
CA THR A 102 25.92 -15.71 18.25
C THR A 102 27.43 -15.44 18.19
N ASP A 103 28.22 -16.04 19.09
CA ASP A 103 29.67 -15.88 19.11
C ASP A 103 30.36 -16.58 17.93
N ASP A 104 29.67 -17.54 17.30
CA ASP A 104 30.17 -18.29 16.14
C ASP A 104 29.83 -17.64 14.80
N LEU A 105 29.11 -16.50 14.76
CA LEU A 105 28.76 -15.84 13.50
C LEU A 105 29.96 -15.12 12.87
N ASP A 106 30.44 -15.62 11.73
CA ASP A 106 31.45 -14.95 10.92
C ASP A 106 30.77 -13.93 9.99
N LEU A 107 30.73 -12.67 10.44
CA LEU A 107 30.07 -11.57 9.75
C LEU A 107 31.07 -10.71 8.97
N GLU A 108 30.88 -10.63 7.66
CA GLU A 108 31.55 -9.64 6.83
C GLU A 108 30.62 -8.44 6.64
N VAL A 109 31.01 -7.29 7.19
CA VAL A 109 30.30 -6.03 6.96
C VAL A 109 30.46 -5.60 5.50
N LEU A 110 29.34 -5.32 4.84
CA LEU A 110 29.32 -4.83 3.48
C LEU A 110 29.37 -3.30 3.48
N GLU A 111 30.19 -2.76 2.58
CA GLU A 111 30.27 -1.32 2.36
C GLU A 111 29.10 -0.85 1.49
N VAL A 112 28.68 0.40 1.70
CA VAL A 112 27.69 1.05 0.86
C VAL A 112 28.25 1.23 -0.56
N SER A 113 27.44 0.93 -1.57
CA SER A 113 27.75 1.18 -2.97
C SER A 113 27.71 2.68 -3.24
N GLU A 114 28.81 3.25 -3.77
CA GLU A 114 28.84 4.66 -4.19
C GLU A 114 27.76 4.95 -5.24
N GLU A 115 27.59 4.05 -6.21
CA GLU A 115 26.57 4.16 -7.26
C GLU A 115 25.15 4.08 -6.67
N GLY A 116 24.95 3.17 -5.72
CA GLY A 116 23.71 3.01 -4.97
C GLY A 116 23.32 4.25 -4.17
N ALA A 117 24.28 4.84 -3.46
CA ALA A 117 24.08 6.06 -2.69
C ALA A 117 23.72 7.25 -3.58
N VAL A 118 24.38 7.40 -4.73
CA VAL A 118 24.04 8.45 -5.72
C VAL A 118 22.64 8.23 -6.28
N ALA A 119 22.27 7.00 -6.63
CA ALA A 119 20.94 6.69 -7.12
C ALA A 119 19.86 7.01 -6.08
N LEU A 120 20.09 6.65 -4.80
CA LEU A 120 19.19 6.99 -3.70
C LEU A 120 19.04 8.49 -3.51
N GLN A 121 20.13 9.25 -3.54
CA GLN A 121 20.06 10.71 -3.45
C GLN A 121 19.23 11.30 -4.59
N ARG A 122 19.40 10.79 -5.82
CA ARG A 122 18.60 11.21 -6.99
C ARG A 122 17.11 10.88 -6.84
N ILE A 123 16.77 9.75 -6.21
CA ILE A 123 15.38 9.42 -5.85
C ILE A 123 14.83 10.45 -4.86
N MET A 124 15.60 10.83 -3.83
CA MET A 124 15.19 11.88 -2.88
C MET A 124 14.99 13.23 -3.56
N ASP A 125 15.86 13.54 -4.54
CA ASP A 125 15.81 14.77 -5.33
C ASP A 125 14.74 14.72 -6.45
N ARG A 126 13.96 13.63 -6.52
CA ARG A 126 12.90 13.40 -7.51
C ARG A 126 13.40 13.45 -8.96
N ASP A 127 14.63 13.03 -9.20
CA ASP A 127 15.21 13.01 -10.54
C ASP A 127 14.65 11.85 -11.38
N SER A 128 13.69 12.15 -12.26
CA SER A 128 13.10 11.17 -13.20
C SER A 128 14.11 10.43 -14.08
N THR A 129 15.30 11.01 -14.31
CA THR A 129 16.32 10.39 -15.17
C THR A 129 17.05 9.23 -14.48
N VAL A 130 16.81 8.99 -13.19
CA VAL A 130 17.35 7.85 -12.46
C VAL A 130 16.68 6.52 -12.84
N ILE A 131 15.44 6.55 -13.32
CA ILE A 131 14.63 5.33 -13.56
C ILE A 131 15.31 4.32 -14.51
N PRO A 132 15.85 4.73 -15.68
CA PRO A 132 16.54 3.79 -16.57
C PRO A 132 17.83 3.20 -15.97
N GLU A 133 18.43 3.86 -14.97
CA GLU A 133 19.58 3.33 -14.25
C GLU A 133 19.12 2.30 -13.22
N LEU A 134 18.04 2.58 -12.49
CA LEU A 134 17.45 1.67 -11.50
C LEU A 134 16.96 0.35 -12.09
N GLU A 135 16.45 0.36 -13.32
CA GLU A 135 16.01 -0.86 -14.01
C GLU A 135 17.11 -1.93 -14.07
N LYS A 136 18.39 -1.51 -14.13
CA LYS A 136 19.53 -2.43 -14.14
C LYS A 136 19.76 -3.10 -12.78
N PHE A 137 19.46 -2.42 -11.69
CA PHE A 137 19.61 -2.94 -10.32
C PHE A 137 18.43 -3.80 -9.90
N LEU A 138 17.22 -3.36 -10.28
CA LEU A 138 15.96 -3.91 -9.82
C LEU A 138 15.45 -5.04 -10.74
N GLY A 139 15.83 -5.03 -12.02
CA GLY A 139 15.28 -5.95 -13.03
C GLY A 139 13.86 -5.60 -13.46
N TYR A 140 13.31 -4.46 -13.01
CA TYR A 140 12.02 -3.93 -13.41
C TYR A 140 12.04 -2.38 -13.41
N VAL A 141 11.06 -1.78 -14.09
CA VAL A 141 10.90 -0.32 -14.13
C VAL A 141 10.05 0.13 -12.94
N PRO A 142 10.60 0.87 -11.96
CA PRO A 142 9.82 1.33 -10.82
C PRO A 142 8.77 2.37 -11.22
N GLN A 143 7.61 2.30 -10.59
CA GLN A 143 6.52 3.25 -10.83
C GLN A 143 6.72 4.52 -10.01
N HIS A 144 6.25 5.65 -10.55
CA HIS A 144 6.16 6.89 -9.80
C HIS A 144 5.07 6.78 -8.73
N THR A 145 5.38 7.30 -7.56
CA THR A 145 4.40 7.49 -6.50
C THR A 145 3.57 8.73 -6.80
N GLU A 146 2.27 8.67 -6.55
CA GLU A 146 1.41 9.84 -6.73
C GLU A 146 1.66 10.86 -5.59
N LEU A 147 1.54 12.16 -5.87
CA LEU A 147 1.74 13.20 -4.85
C LEU A 147 0.80 13.02 -3.63
N SER A 148 -0.39 12.49 -3.88
CA SER A 148 -1.41 12.15 -2.87
C SER A 148 -0.99 11.01 -1.94
N GLU A 149 -0.07 10.15 -2.39
CA GLU A 149 0.50 9.03 -1.64
C GLU A 149 1.76 9.46 -0.88
N GLU A 150 2.61 10.31 -1.47
CA GLU A 150 3.81 10.85 -0.81
C GLU A 150 3.46 11.80 0.34
N ARG A 151 2.44 12.65 0.15
CA ARG A 151 2.07 13.73 1.08
C ARG A 151 0.57 13.72 1.33
N PRO A 152 0.07 12.73 2.11
CA PRO A 152 -1.36 12.57 2.33
C PRO A 152 -2.00 13.80 2.97
N ASP A 153 -1.26 14.50 3.84
CA ASP A 153 -1.73 15.67 4.59
C ASP A 153 -1.90 16.91 3.69
N ILE A 154 -0.97 17.14 2.77
CA ILE A 154 -1.05 18.28 1.83
C ILE A 154 -2.23 18.09 0.89
N TYR A 155 -2.42 16.87 0.38
CA TYR A 155 -3.55 16.56 -0.49
C TYR A 155 -4.88 16.74 0.25
N GLN A 156 -4.94 16.41 1.54
CA GLN A 156 -6.14 16.64 2.34
C GLN A 156 -6.40 18.14 2.54
N GLU A 157 -5.37 18.94 2.85
CA GLU A 157 -5.53 20.39 2.93
C GLU A 157 -5.96 21.01 1.59
N GLU A 158 -5.43 20.53 0.48
CA GLU A 158 -5.82 20.97 -0.87
C GLU A 158 -7.28 20.62 -1.14
N LEU A 159 -7.69 19.37 -0.87
CA LEU A 159 -9.08 18.95 -0.97
C LEU A 159 -10.00 19.80 -0.08
N GLU A 160 -9.59 20.11 1.15
CA GLU A 160 -10.37 20.94 2.07
C GLU A 160 -10.53 22.39 1.58
N LYS A 161 -9.51 22.91 0.88
CA LYS A 161 -9.53 24.26 0.27
C LYS A 161 -10.28 24.31 -1.06
N MET A 162 -10.43 23.18 -1.75
CA MET A 162 -11.20 23.10 -2.99
C MET A 162 -12.69 23.33 -2.74
N THR A 163 -13.33 24.07 -3.64
CA THR A 163 -14.78 24.21 -3.70
C THR A 163 -15.44 22.86 -4.02
N GLU A 164 -16.73 22.71 -3.72
CA GLU A 164 -17.45 21.47 -3.99
C GLU A 164 -17.41 21.08 -5.48
N ASP A 165 -17.55 22.05 -6.38
CA ASP A 165 -17.47 21.83 -7.83
C ASP A 165 -16.07 21.38 -8.28
N GLU A 166 -14.99 21.92 -7.68
CA GLU A 166 -13.62 21.49 -7.96
C GLU A 166 -13.35 20.07 -7.44
N ARG A 167 -13.83 19.72 -6.23
CA ARG A 167 -13.73 18.35 -5.71
C ARG A 167 -14.46 17.36 -6.59
N ILE A 168 -15.64 17.74 -7.07
CA ILE A 168 -16.43 16.94 -8.02
C ILE A 168 -15.64 16.74 -9.31
N ALA A 169 -15.03 17.80 -9.87
CA ALA A 169 -14.22 17.70 -11.09
C ALA A 169 -12.98 16.81 -10.89
N GLU A 170 -12.27 16.94 -9.78
CA GLU A 170 -11.09 16.12 -9.47
C GLU A 170 -11.45 14.65 -9.27
N THR A 171 -12.54 14.36 -8.55
CA THR A 171 -13.05 13.00 -8.39
C THR A 171 -13.35 12.35 -9.74
N GLN A 172 -13.92 13.13 -10.67
CA GLN A 172 -14.24 12.64 -12.01
C GLN A 172 -12.98 12.36 -12.84
N ARG A 173 -11.97 13.23 -12.73
CA ARG A 173 -10.67 13.04 -13.36
C ARG A 173 -9.97 11.77 -12.85
N LEU A 174 -9.99 11.54 -11.53
CA LEU A 174 -9.42 10.32 -10.92
C LEU A 174 -10.17 9.06 -11.34
N MET A 175 -11.52 9.10 -11.36
CA MET A 175 -12.32 7.97 -11.86
C MET A 175 -11.99 7.62 -13.31
N GLN A 176 -11.85 8.63 -14.17
CA GLN A 176 -11.49 8.40 -15.57
C GLN A 176 -10.09 7.81 -15.71
N ALA A 177 -9.10 8.31 -14.97
CA ALA A 177 -7.76 7.74 -14.95
C ALA A 177 -7.76 6.27 -14.48
N LEU A 178 -8.62 5.93 -13.52
CA LEU A 178 -8.78 4.56 -13.03
C LEU A 178 -9.41 3.65 -14.09
N GLU A 179 -10.45 4.11 -14.79
CA GLU A 179 -11.07 3.39 -15.92
C GLU A 179 -10.10 3.16 -17.07
N GLU A 180 -9.16 4.08 -17.32
CA GLU A 180 -8.11 3.93 -18.32
C GLU A 180 -7.05 2.90 -17.90
N ARG A 181 -6.74 2.80 -16.59
CA ARG A 181 -5.74 1.85 -16.06
C ARG A 181 -6.30 0.44 -15.83
N SER A 182 -7.57 0.30 -15.47
CA SER A 182 -8.20 -0.99 -15.17
C SER A 182 -9.41 -1.27 -16.07
N PRO A 183 -9.25 -2.17 -17.06
CA PRO A 183 -10.35 -2.63 -17.91
C PRO A 183 -11.50 -3.25 -17.11
N GLU A 184 -11.20 -3.94 -16.01
CA GLU A 184 -12.20 -4.54 -15.11
C GLU A 184 -13.05 -3.47 -14.43
N PHE A 185 -12.40 -2.42 -13.91
CA PHE A 185 -13.10 -1.29 -13.30
C PHE A 185 -13.98 -0.57 -14.33
N LYS A 186 -13.48 -0.36 -15.55
CA LYS A 186 -14.26 0.23 -16.64
C LYS A 186 -15.50 -0.60 -16.96
N ALA A 187 -15.36 -1.92 -17.11
CA ALA A 187 -16.50 -2.80 -17.38
C ALA A 187 -17.55 -2.77 -16.25
N ALA A 188 -17.10 -2.69 -14.98
CA ALA A 188 -17.99 -2.53 -13.83
C ALA A 188 -18.70 -1.17 -13.83
N SER A 189 -17.99 -0.09 -14.17
CA SER A 189 -18.54 1.27 -14.29
C SER A 189 -19.60 1.36 -15.39
N GLU A 190 -19.33 0.78 -16.57
CA GLU A 190 -20.27 0.71 -17.69
C GLU A 190 -21.50 -0.15 -17.35
N ALA A 191 -21.31 -1.29 -16.68
CA ALA A 191 -22.42 -2.14 -16.24
C ALA A 191 -23.32 -1.42 -15.23
N TRP A 192 -22.73 -0.65 -14.32
CA TRP A 192 -23.47 0.20 -13.39
C TRP A 192 -24.27 1.28 -14.10
N ASP A 193 -23.63 2.04 -15.00
CA ASP A 193 -24.28 3.13 -15.73
C ASP A 193 -25.44 2.58 -16.59
N LYS A 194 -25.25 1.43 -17.23
CA LYS A 194 -26.31 0.72 -17.96
C LYS A 194 -27.46 0.27 -17.05
N GLY A 195 -27.16 -0.28 -15.88
CA GLY A 195 -28.18 -0.67 -14.90
C GLY A 195 -29.01 0.54 -14.42
N MET A 196 -28.36 1.69 -14.24
CA MET A 196 -29.05 2.93 -13.89
C MET A 196 -29.96 3.43 -15.03
N GLU A 197 -29.49 3.41 -16.27
CA GLU A 197 -30.31 3.76 -17.44
C GLU A 197 -31.55 2.86 -17.59
N GLU A 198 -31.39 1.55 -17.34
CA GLU A 198 -32.49 0.58 -17.43
C GLU A 198 -33.57 0.77 -16.35
N THR A 199 -33.20 1.28 -15.16
CA THR A 199 -34.17 1.51 -14.08
C THR A 199 -35.09 2.71 -14.33
N ASN A 200 -34.74 3.63 -15.26
CA ASN A 200 -35.52 4.82 -15.59
C ASN A 200 -35.85 5.72 -14.37
N ILE A 201 -35.14 5.53 -13.25
CA ILE A 201 -35.31 6.31 -12.03
C ILE A 201 -34.51 7.59 -12.21
N SER A 202 -35.20 8.73 -12.26
CA SER A 202 -34.52 10.02 -12.19
C SER A 202 -33.72 10.06 -10.89
N PRO A 203 -32.44 10.46 -10.91
CA PRO A 203 -31.60 10.48 -9.70
C PRO A 203 -32.11 11.44 -8.60
N ASP A 204 -33.09 12.28 -8.95
CA ASP A 204 -33.76 13.21 -8.05
C ASP A 204 -34.99 12.56 -7.38
N GLN A 205 -35.43 11.41 -7.90
CA GLN A 205 -36.57 10.60 -7.47
C GLN A 205 -36.14 9.24 -6.90
N VAL A 206 -34.86 9.07 -6.57
CA VAL A 206 -34.39 7.90 -5.81
C VAL A 206 -34.94 8.02 -4.40
N ASP A 207 -36.18 7.57 -4.23
CA ASP A 207 -36.76 7.30 -2.92
C ASP A 207 -35.95 6.13 -2.32
N PRO A 208 -35.26 6.34 -1.19
CA PRO A 208 -34.44 5.30 -0.58
C PRO A 208 -35.23 4.02 -0.29
N GLU A 209 -36.55 4.11 -0.03
CA GLU A 209 -37.38 2.92 0.17
C GLU A 209 -37.62 2.15 -1.13
N VAL A 210 -37.72 2.84 -2.28
CA VAL A 210 -37.88 2.20 -3.60
C VAL A 210 -36.58 1.54 -4.04
N LEU A 211 -35.45 2.19 -3.77
CA LEU A 211 -34.13 1.62 -4.02
C LEU A 211 -33.92 0.35 -3.18
N GLU A 212 -34.27 0.39 -1.90
CA GLU A 212 -34.15 -0.77 -1.02
C GLU A 212 -35.01 -1.95 -1.50
N ARG A 213 -36.25 -1.68 -1.95
CA ARG A 213 -37.12 -2.71 -2.54
C ARG A 213 -36.55 -3.28 -3.83
N HIS A 214 -36.01 -2.45 -4.73
CA HIS A 214 -35.38 -2.95 -5.96
C HIS A 214 -34.13 -3.80 -5.67
N LEU A 215 -33.34 -3.44 -4.67
CA LEU A 215 -32.18 -4.25 -4.24
C LEU A 215 -32.63 -5.59 -3.62
N GLU A 216 -33.79 -5.61 -2.97
CA GLU A 216 -34.44 -6.81 -2.45
C GLU A 216 -34.97 -7.70 -3.60
N ASP A 217 -35.63 -7.10 -4.59
CA ASP A 217 -36.15 -7.79 -5.78
C ASP A 217 -35.03 -8.40 -6.66
N LEU A 218 -33.86 -7.75 -6.70
CA LEU A 218 -32.66 -8.26 -7.38
C LEU A 218 -31.90 -9.32 -6.57
N GLY A 219 -32.32 -9.60 -5.32
CA GLY A 219 -31.63 -10.53 -4.42
C GLY A 219 -30.26 -10.02 -3.95
N LEU A 220 -29.95 -8.74 -4.17
CA LEU A 220 -28.67 -8.12 -3.84
C LEU A 220 -28.60 -7.61 -2.40
N LYS A 221 -29.75 -7.47 -1.73
CA LYS A 221 -29.84 -7.00 -0.33
C LYS A 221 -28.98 -7.81 0.64
N GLY A 222 -28.91 -9.13 0.44
CA GLY A 222 -28.03 -10.00 1.24
C GLY A 222 -26.55 -9.69 1.04
N GLN A 223 -26.11 -9.51 -0.21
CA GLN A 223 -24.72 -9.19 -0.55
C GLN A 223 -24.31 -7.80 -0.07
N LEU A 224 -25.21 -6.82 -0.17
CA LEU A 224 -24.99 -5.47 0.36
C LEU A 224 -24.91 -5.47 1.88
N GLY A 225 -25.76 -6.23 2.58
CA GLY A 225 -25.70 -6.36 4.04
C GLY A 225 -24.43 -7.06 4.52
N GLU A 226 -23.89 -8.02 3.76
CA GLU A 226 -22.58 -8.60 4.03
C GLU A 226 -21.44 -7.62 3.77
N LEU A 227 -21.53 -6.82 2.71
CA LEU A 227 -20.56 -5.77 2.40
C LEU A 227 -20.55 -4.67 3.47
N GLU A 228 -21.71 -4.23 3.93
CA GLU A 228 -21.85 -3.24 5.00
C GLU A 228 -21.20 -3.74 6.30
N LYS A 229 -21.48 -5.00 6.70
CA LYS A 229 -20.80 -5.63 7.84
C LYS A 229 -19.29 -5.73 7.67
N MET A 230 -18.80 -6.02 6.46
CA MET A 230 -17.36 -6.01 6.20
C MET A 230 -16.78 -4.60 6.33
N VAL A 231 -17.46 -3.57 5.83
CA VAL A 231 -17.03 -2.18 5.97
C VAL A 231 -17.03 -1.74 7.43
N ASP A 232 -18.06 -2.09 8.20
CA ASP A 232 -18.13 -1.78 9.64
C ASP A 232 -17.02 -2.48 10.41
N ASN A 233 -16.78 -3.77 10.16
CA ASN A 233 -15.67 -4.51 10.78
C ASN A 233 -14.31 -3.87 10.43
N VAL A 234 -14.08 -3.53 9.16
CA VAL A 234 -12.85 -2.85 8.73
C VAL A 234 -12.73 -1.48 9.41
N THR A 235 -13.83 -0.74 9.56
CA THR A 235 -13.81 0.57 10.23
C THR A 235 -13.46 0.42 11.71
N GLU A 236 -14.03 -0.57 12.39
CA GLU A 236 -13.71 -0.87 13.80
C GLU A 236 -12.26 -1.31 13.97
N GLU A 237 -11.74 -2.16 13.09
CA GLU A 237 -10.32 -2.56 13.08
C GLU A 237 -9.40 -1.35 12.85
N LEU A 238 -9.77 -0.44 11.94
CA LEU A 238 -9.02 0.80 11.69
C LEU A 238 -9.01 1.71 12.94
N ASP A 239 -10.14 1.88 13.62
CA ASP A 239 -10.24 2.67 14.85
C ASP A 239 -9.42 2.05 15.99
N GLN A 240 -9.42 0.71 16.11
CA GLN A 240 -8.59 -0.01 17.09
C GLN A 240 -7.10 0.18 16.81
N LEU A 241 -6.69 0.12 15.54
CA LEU A 241 -5.31 0.35 15.13
C LEU A 241 -4.88 1.82 15.38
N GLU A 242 -5.75 2.79 15.12
CA GLU A 242 -5.49 4.21 15.43
C GLU A 242 -5.30 4.42 16.94
N ALA A 243 -6.14 3.78 17.78
CA ALA A 243 -6.01 3.83 19.23
C ALA A 243 -4.73 3.17 19.76
N LEU A 244 -4.27 2.08 19.13
CA LEU A 244 -2.99 1.43 19.46
C LEU A 244 -1.79 2.28 19.02
N GLN A 245 -1.86 2.95 17.88
CA GLN A 245 -0.82 3.86 17.42
C GLN A 245 -0.71 5.12 18.27
N LEU A 246 -1.84 5.73 18.68
CA LEU A 246 -1.82 6.86 19.62
C LEU A 246 -1.18 6.49 20.96
N LYS A 247 -1.35 5.25 21.42
CA LYS A 247 -0.65 4.72 22.61
C LYS A 247 0.83 4.37 22.35
N GLY A 248 1.20 3.99 21.12
CA GLY A 248 2.57 3.68 20.72
C GLY A 248 3.43 4.90 20.35
N LEU A 249 2.80 5.97 19.84
CA LEU A 249 3.44 7.24 19.45
C LEU A 249 3.92 8.06 20.65
N GLU A 250 3.47 7.75 21.87
CA GLU A 250 4.12 8.27 23.09
C GLU A 250 5.54 7.69 23.29
N ASN A 251 5.95 6.65 22.54
CA ASN A 251 7.25 6.01 22.71
C ASN A 251 8.17 5.93 21.46
N ARG A 252 7.68 5.99 20.19
CA ARG A 252 8.60 5.95 19.01
C ARG A 252 8.09 6.73 17.79
N SER A 253 9.03 7.27 17.01
CA SER A 253 8.89 8.30 15.96
C SER A 253 8.30 7.84 14.60
N LEU A 254 7.30 8.60 14.13
CA LEU A 254 7.00 9.14 12.77
C LEU A 254 6.95 8.30 11.46
N ILE A 255 7.09 6.97 11.41
CA ILE A 255 7.11 6.26 10.10
C ILE A 255 5.77 5.61 9.69
N LEU A 256 4.75 5.55 10.56
CA LEU A 256 3.53 4.75 10.33
C LEU A 256 2.29 5.50 9.79
N ILE A 257 2.37 6.81 9.55
CA ILE A 257 1.21 7.67 9.23
C ILE A 257 0.67 7.44 7.80
N SER A 258 1.47 6.95 6.85
CA SER A 258 1.08 6.88 5.43
C SER A 258 0.05 5.78 5.09
N ARG A 259 0.00 4.68 5.86
CA ARG A 259 -0.81 3.49 5.52
C ARG A 259 -2.31 3.63 5.85
N PHE A 260 -2.65 4.41 6.87
CA PHE A 260 -4.04 4.60 7.34
C PHE A 260 -4.83 5.64 6.55
N SER A 261 -4.14 6.58 5.91
CA SER A 261 -4.80 7.59 5.06
C SER A 261 -5.47 6.94 3.84
N TRP A 262 -4.96 5.82 3.31
CA TRP A 262 -5.40 5.25 2.03
C TRP A 262 -6.73 4.48 2.09
N THR A 263 -6.95 3.64 3.11
CA THR A 263 -8.23 2.93 3.31
C THR A 263 -9.36 3.89 3.68
N LYS A 264 -9.11 4.87 4.54
CA LYS A 264 -10.06 5.96 4.86
C LYS A 264 -10.37 6.81 3.62
N LYS A 265 -9.37 7.05 2.75
CA LYS A 265 -9.55 7.72 1.45
C LYS A 265 -10.37 6.89 0.47
N MET A 266 -10.18 5.58 0.35
CA MET A 266 -11.02 4.73 -0.51
C MET A 266 -12.49 4.75 -0.10
N THR A 267 -12.80 4.63 1.20
CA THR A 267 -14.19 4.71 1.69
C THR A 267 -14.79 6.10 1.45
N THR A 268 -14.00 7.16 1.66
CA THR A 268 -14.44 8.55 1.41
C THR A 268 -14.60 8.86 -0.07
N MET A 269 -13.71 8.37 -0.93
CA MET A 269 -13.78 8.52 -2.39
C MET A 269 -14.95 7.74 -2.99
N CYS A 270 -15.24 6.52 -2.53
CA CYS A 270 -16.44 5.79 -2.92
C CYS A 270 -17.72 6.54 -2.51
N GLY A 271 -17.76 7.10 -1.29
CA GLY A 271 -18.86 7.93 -0.83
C GLY A 271 -19.01 9.25 -1.61
N LEU A 272 -17.91 9.90 -1.99
CA LEU A 272 -17.90 11.13 -2.79
C LEU A 272 -18.22 10.87 -4.26
N ALA A 273 -17.77 9.76 -4.85
CA ALA A 273 -18.12 9.33 -6.20
C ALA A 273 -19.62 9.05 -6.31
N TYR A 274 -20.20 8.41 -5.29
CA TYR A 274 -21.65 8.21 -5.17
C TYR A 274 -22.41 9.56 -5.11
N ARG A 275 -21.97 10.50 -4.26
CA ARG A 275 -22.58 11.85 -4.17
C ARG A 275 -22.37 12.69 -5.44
N SER A 276 -21.22 12.59 -6.09
CA SER A 276 -20.88 13.29 -7.33
C SER A 276 -21.73 12.79 -8.51
N LYS A 277 -21.95 11.47 -8.63
CA LYS A 277 -22.89 10.89 -9.62
C LYS A 277 -24.34 11.32 -9.35
N MET A 278 -24.75 11.44 -8.09
CA MET A 278 -26.07 12.02 -7.71
C MET A 278 -26.21 13.50 -8.10
N ILE A 279 -25.16 14.32 -7.92
CA ILE A 279 -25.16 15.75 -8.26
C ILE A 279 -25.14 15.99 -9.78
N ARG A 280 -24.35 15.21 -10.54
CA ARG A 280 -24.33 15.25 -12.03
C ARG A 280 -25.73 15.12 -12.63
N SER A 281 -26.53 14.29 -11.99
CA SER A 281 -27.87 13.98 -12.46
C SER A 281 -28.87 15.10 -12.20
N ARG A 282 -28.79 15.74 -11.03
CA ARG A 282 -29.57 16.96 -10.70
C ARG A 282 -29.29 18.13 -11.65
N LYS A 283 -28.02 18.35 -12.03
CA LYS A 283 -27.64 19.44 -12.96
C LYS A 283 -28.14 19.19 -14.39
N ARG A 284 -28.22 17.94 -14.86
CA ARG A 284 -28.81 17.60 -16.18
C ARG A 284 -30.33 17.78 -16.19
N ALA A 285 -31.02 17.40 -15.12
CA ALA A 285 -32.46 17.60 -14.99
C ALA A 285 -32.85 19.10 -15.01
N GLY A 286 -32.11 19.94 -14.28
CA GLY A 286 -32.34 21.39 -14.27
C GLY A 286 -32.01 22.11 -15.58
N SER A 287 -31.17 21.54 -16.45
CA SER A 287 -30.84 22.10 -17.77
C SER A 287 -31.91 21.82 -18.82
N MET A 288 -32.69 20.74 -18.68
CA MET A 288 -33.77 20.40 -19.62
C MET A 288 -35.04 21.24 -19.38
N ASP A 289 -35.27 21.69 -18.14
CA ASP A 289 -36.41 22.58 -17.81
C ASP A 289 -36.24 24.01 -18.36
N LEU A 290 -35.01 24.41 -18.71
CA LEU A 290 -34.72 25.71 -19.34
C LEU A 290 -34.82 25.69 -20.87
N GLU A 291 -34.72 24.53 -21.52
CA GLU A 291 -34.88 24.38 -22.99
C GLU A 291 -36.32 24.11 -23.43
N LEU A 292 -37.23 23.78 -22.51
CA LEU A 292 -38.66 23.61 -22.79
C LEU A 292 -39.52 24.85 -22.48
N GLY A 293 -38.87 25.96 -22.11
CA GLY A 293 -39.49 27.22 -21.73
C GLY A 293 -39.26 28.39 -22.70
N LEU A 294 -39.05 28.13 -23.99
CA LEU A 294 -39.05 29.13 -25.08
C LEU A 294 -39.78 28.62 -26.33
#